data_AF-A0AAU9UP23-F1
#
_entry.id   AF-A0AAU9UP23-F1
#
_cell.length_a   1.000
_cell.length_b   1.000
_cell.length_c   1.000
_cell.angle_alpha   90.00
_cell.angle_beta   90.00
_cell.angle_gamma   90.00
#
_symmetry.space_group_name_H-M   'P 1'
#
loop_
_entity.id
_entity.type
_entity.pdbx_description
1 polymer ?
#
loop_
_entity_poly.entity_id
_entity_poly.type
_entity_poly.pdbx_seq_one_letter_code
_entity_poly.pdbx_strand_id
1 'polypeptide(L)'
;MATGLFVMHKSCHYLEQITESEIKYVERIFREHHTILNMQISGPCEECKKLKNIKKNRFQNIECWDSTRVRLKKQRSNYIHANYVDGFEQVRKFIVTQEPMNNTLKDYWSMVWQADTRVIVMLHGADASTVPSVSGYFELEGFAITAESITLQNDYVEMSFARKMGQMQSHIPTFPSKYDAWLECTLVFAQPKITPNVSSSDQSTSGRPSREFMDLGSQSKKMRIQHLVDNYSSDELAFAAHTSLYADGKRDMATAPNAPLYPPYGSLVEAKKLCYPAEESIFVTESTAAIRLQDLVDHTTRRLADTQREVILNHLDHLTQGLTLTFKWGCDGSSGYSLYKQKFEDEEYASDFYLFSICCVPLRLESGDKTLIVWNNPSPSSTRFCRPLKLIFKKEDAEFIRKEVTSIQNEISALTPTTITVNARDIVVSHCFSLTILTFSAVTETSSQRCGICNATPSQMNDLANIYNKSPDESKYEYGVSSLHSYIRTFECLLHIAYRQDLKEKKWRVTSLDDKTVVKATKSRIQERFKKEMGLLIDVKPGYGTTNDGNTADRFFRDPTLSSSITGIDVDLIKDLGAILECISSGYAINIEKFEIFTRATVTLWLVPYAVHIA
;
A
#
# COMPACT_ATOMS: atom_id res chain seq x y z
N MET A 1 -8.75 39.42 -13.94
CA MET A 1 -8.72 39.71 -12.49
C MET A 1 -9.68 38.75 -11.80
N ALA A 2 -9.14 37.73 -11.14
CA ALA A 2 -9.82 36.87 -10.16
C ALA A 2 -8.70 36.13 -9.40
N THR A 3 -8.21 36.75 -8.34
CA THR A 3 -7.27 36.20 -7.37
C THR A 3 -8.02 35.24 -6.46
N GLY A 4 -7.70 33.93 -6.49
CA GLY A 4 -8.35 32.97 -5.59
C GLY A 4 -8.01 31.48 -5.74
N LEU A 5 -6.90 31.07 -6.37
CA LEU A 5 -6.61 29.65 -6.64
C LEU A 5 -5.33 29.09 -5.99
N PHE A 6 -4.81 29.75 -4.95
CA PHE A 6 -3.81 29.16 -4.06
C PHE A 6 -4.26 29.33 -2.62
N VAL A 7 -5.18 28.47 -2.18
CA VAL A 7 -5.26 28.13 -0.76
C VAL A 7 -4.31 26.95 -0.57
N MET A 8 -3.07 27.24 -0.16
CA MET A 8 -2.21 26.23 0.43
C MET A 8 -2.80 25.87 1.79
N HIS A 9 -3.36 24.67 1.92
CA HIS A 9 -3.71 24.14 3.24
C HIS A 9 -2.42 23.96 4.05
N LYS A 10 -2.26 24.75 5.11
CA LYS A 10 -1.18 24.62 6.09
C LYS A 10 -1.39 23.33 6.90
N SER A 11 -0.32 22.71 7.41
CA SER A 11 -0.39 21.55 8.31
C SER A 11 -1.15 21.84 9.62
N CYS A 12 -1.31 23.11 10.01
CA CYS A 12 -2.19 23.51 11.11
C CYS A 12 -3.69 23.32 10.80
N HIS A 13 -4.06 23.13 9.54
CA HIS A 13 -5.43 22.77 9.12
C HIS A 13 -5.71 21.26 9.23
N TYR A 14 -4.65 20.43 9.38
CA TYR A 14 -4.75 18.99 9.66
C TYR A 14 -4.97 18.71 11.15
N LEU A 15 -4.54 19.61 12.02
CA LEU A 15 -4.59 19.47 13.48
C LEU A 15 -5.85 20.10 14.11
N GLU A 16 -6.52 21.01 13.42
CA GLU A 16 -7.83 21.57 13.84
C GLU A 16 -9.03 20.71 13.40
N GLN A 17 -8.79 19.63 12.63
CA GLN A 17 -9.77 18.61 12.30
C GLN A 17 -9.21 17.22 12.60
N ILE A 18 -9.13 16.89 13.90
CA ILE A 18 -8.79 15.53 14.34
C ILE A 18 -9.89 14.60 13.83
N THR A 19 -9.57 13.85 12.77
CA THR A 19 -10.39 12.76 12.27
C THR A 19 -9.85 11.43 12.79
N GLU A 20 -10.72 10.43 12.84
CA GLU A 20 -10.49 9.02 13.20
C GLU A 20 -9.32 8.33 12.44
N SER A 21 -8.68 9.00 11.49
CA SER A 21 -7.61 8.50 10.62
C SER A 21 -6.20 8.56 11.23
N GLU A 22 -5.91 9.50 12.12
CA GLU A 22 -4.57 9.63 12.74
C GLU A 22 -4.37 8.69 13.95
N ILE A 23 -5.41 8.40 14.73
CA ILE A 23 -5.40 7.33 15.74
C ILE A 23 -5.05 6.00 15.05
N LYS A 24 -5.66 5.74 13.89
CA LYS A 24 -5.35 4.58 13.05
C LYS A 24 -3.92 4.61 12.48
N TYR A 25 -3.31 5.77 12.25
CA TYR A 25 -1.93 5.89 11.77
C TYR A 25 -0.91 5.51 12.85
N VAL A 26 -1.07 6.04 14.06
CA VAL A 26 -0.23 5.70 15.20
C VAL A 26 -0.41 4.23 15.60
N GLU A 27 -1.66 3.73 15.63
CA GLU A 27 -1.96 2.32 15.88
C GLU A 27 -1.35 1.39 14.80
N ARG A 28 -1.33 1.81 13.53
CA ARG A 28 -0.64 1.10 12.45
C ARG A 28 0.86 1.06 12.65
N ILE A 29 1.48 2.18 13.06
CA ILE A 29 2.91 2.22 13.41
C ILE A 29 3.20 1.26 14.57
N PHE A 30 2.32 1.17 15.58
CA PHE A 30 2.46 0.21 16.68
C PHE A 30 2.37 -1.26 16.22
N ARG A 31 1.40 -1.58 15.36
CA ARG A 31 1.28 -2.93 14.78
C ARG A 31 2.50 -3.29 13.91
N GLU A 32 3.01 -2.32 13.15
CA GLU A 32 4.26 -2.46 12.39
C GLU A 32 5.47 -2.66 13.32
N HIS A 33 5.59 -1.86 14.38
CA HIS A 33 6.66 -1.92 15.38
C HIS A 33 6.77 -3.30 16.06
N HIS A 34 5.66 -3.88 16.50
CA HIS A 34 5.67 -5.24 17.07
C HIS A 34 6.09 -6.32 16.07
N THR A 35 5.84 -6.11 14.78
CA THR A 35 6.27 -7.02 13.71
C THR A 35 7.79 -6.87 13.46
N ILE A 36 8.32 -5.65 13.53
CA ILE A 36 9.76 -5.35 13.40
C ILE A 36 10.56 -6.03 14.52
N LEU A 37 10.06 -6.01 15.76
CA LEU A 37 10.71 -6.67 16.90
C LEU A 37 10.76 -8.20 16.78
N ASN A 38 9.87 -8.80 15.98
CA ASN A 38 9.78 -10.24 15.76
C ASN A 38 10.38 -10.69 14.41
N MET A 39 10.99 -9.77 13.65
CA MET A 39 11.50 -10.09 12.32
C MET A 39 12.66 -11.09 12.41
N GLN A 40 12.51 -12.26 11.77
CA GLN A 40 13.58 -13.25 11.73
C GLN A 40 14.76 -12.75 10.93
N ILE A 41 15.92 -12.82 11.56
CA ILE A 41 17.17 -12.30 11.03
C ILE A 41 17.79 -13.29 10.04
N SER A 42 18.11 -12.83 8.84
CA SER A 42 18.95 -13.59 7.90
C SER A 42 19.94 -12.66 7.19
N GLY A 43 21.24 -12.95 7.30
CA GLY A 43 22.30 -12.21 6.59
C GLY A 43 23.57 -11.94 7.42
N PRO A 44 24.63 -11.40 6.79
CA PRO A 44 25.90 -11.10 7.46
C PRO A 44 25.82 -9.82 8.33
N CYS A 45 26.57 -9.84 9.44
CA CYS A 45 26.70 -8.78 10.45
C CYS A 45 28.18 -8.43 10.68
N GLU A 46 28.97 -8.27 9.60
CA GLU A 46 30.42 -8.13 9.69
C GLU A 46 30.85 -6.68 9.96
N GLU A 47 30.19 -5.67 9.38
CA GLU A 47 30.59 -4.27 9.57
C GLU A 47 30.50 -3.83 11.03
N CYS A 48 29.47 -4.29 11.75
CA CYS A 48 29.31 -3.96 13.18
C CYS A 48 30.38 -4.62 14.07
N LYS A 49 30.97 -5.74 13.62
CA LYS A 49 32.02 -6.49 14.33
C LYS A 49 33.44 -6.01 14.00
N LYS A 50 33.63 -5.09 13.04
CA LYS A 50 34.96 -4.53 12.73
C LYS A 50 35.52 -3.69 13.88
N LEU A 51 36.80 -3.86 14.22
CA LEU A 51 37.49 -3.14 15.29
C LEU A 51 37.30 -1.61 15.26
N LYS A 52 37.22 -1.01 14.05
CA LYS A 52 36.98 0.42 13.86
C LYS A 52 35.56 0.89 14.18
N ASN A 53 34.58 -0.01 14.17
CA ASN A 53 33.15 0.27 14.31
C ASN A 53 32.59 -0.17 15.68
N ILE A 54 33.23 -1.12 16.38
CA ILE A 54 32.77 -1.62 17.69
C ILE A 54 32.50 -0.48 18.68
N LYS A 55 33.34 0.56 18.70
CA LYS A 55 33.20 1.74 19.58
C LYS A 55 31.99 2.63 19.27
N LYS A 56 31.28 2.37 18.16
CA LYS A 56 30.06 3.07 17.74
C LYS A 56 28.80 2.26 18.07
N ASN A 57 28.92 1.08 18.66
CA ASN A 57 27.81 0.23 19.08
C ASN A 57 27.66 0.39 20.60
N ARG A 58 26.48 0.82 21.06
CA ARG A 58 26.16 0.87 22.49
C ARG A 58 26.08 -0.54 23.06
N PHE A 59 25.38 -1.42 22.36
CA PHE A 59 25.22 -2.84 22.71
C PHE A 59 25.85 -3.72 21.63
N GLN A 60 26.90 -4.45 21.98
CA GLN A 60 27.60 -5.34 21.04
C GLN A 60 26.84 -6.65 20.77
N ASN A 61 25.96 -7.04 21.69
CA ASN A 61 25.09 -8.21 21.58
C ASN A 61 23.87 -7.98 20.68
N ILE A 62 23.64 -6.75 20.21
CA ILE A 62 22.60 -6.42 19.24
C ILE A 62 23.26 -6.33 17.86
N GLU A 63 22.86 -7.22 16.95
CA GLU A 63 23.43 -7.27 15.60
C GLU A 63 22.92 -6.13 14.71
N CYS A 64 23.72 -5.75 13.70
CA CYS A 64 23.37 -4.76 12.67
C CYS A 64 23.71 -5.35 11.31
N TRP A 65 22.71 -5.48 10.44
CA TRP A 65 22.85 -6.23 9.19
C TRP A 65 23.50 -5.41 8.10
N ASP A 66 24.47 -5.99 7.39
CA ASP A 66 25.22 -5.26 6.37
C ASP A 66 24.38 -4.92 5.12
N SER A 67 23.38 -5.74 4.84
CA SER A 67 22.50 -5.66 3.65
C SER A 67 21.55 -4.45 3.72
N THR A 68 21.02 -4.13 4.89
CA THR A 68 20.05 -3.03 5.09
C THR A 68 20.61 -1.87 5.93
N ARG A 69 21.91 -1.90 6.27
CA ARG A 69 22.56 -0.86 7.07
C ARG A 69 22.42 0.52 6.45
N VAL A 70 22.10 1.52 7.27
CA VAL A 70 22.14 2.92 6.88
C VAL A 70 23.61 3.37 6.71
N ARG A 71 23.94 3.92 5.54
CA ARG A 71 25.32 4.37 5.20
C ARG A 71 25.37 5.90 5.14
N LEU A 72 26.21 6.50 5.96
CA LEU A 72 26.39 7.96 5.99
C LEU A 72 27.21 8.44 4.79
N LYS A 73 26.71 9.43 4.03
CA LYS A 73 27.30 9.90 2.76
C LYS A 73 28.41 10.96 2.92
N LYS A 74 28.36 11.78 3.99
CA LYS A 74 29.22 12.97 4.16
C LYS A 74 30.12 12.95 5.41
N GLN A 75 30.37 11.78 5.99
CA GLN A 75 31.17 11.63 7.23
C GLN A 75 32.50 10.89 6.98
N ARG A 76 33.50 11.09 7.85
CA ARG A 76 34.79 10.38 7.81
C ARG A 76 34.65 8.86 7.95
N SER A 77 33.57 8.39 8.57
CA SER A 77 33.18 6.99 8.66
C SER A 77 31.76 6.85 8.14
N ASN A 78 31.51 5.87 7.27
CA ASN A 78 30.18 5.60 6.73
C ASN A 78 29.30 4.76 7.67
N TYR A 79 29.79 4.44 8.88
CA TYR A 79 29.16 3.51 9.81
C TYR A 79 28.39 4.21 10.93
N ILE A 80 27.13 3.80 11.06
CA ILE A 80 26.24 3.97 12.21
C ILE A 80 25.51 2.63 12.42
N HIS A 81 25.24 2.26 13.67
CA HIS A 81 24.48 1.04 14.02
C HIS A 81 22.99 1.29 13.83
N ALA A 82 22.56 1.25 12.57
CA ALA A 82 21.19 1.47 12.16
C ALA A 82 20.86 0.69 10.88
N ASN A 83 19.65 0.17 10.81
CA ASN A 83 19.14 -0.59 9.67
C ASN A 83 17.86 0.05 9.14
N TYR A 84 17.72 0.06 7.81
CA TYR A 84 16.43 0.28 7.19
C TYR A 84 15.57 -0.96 7.38
N VAL A 85 14.32 -0.74 7.77
CA VAL A 85 13.31 -1.80 7.89
C VAL A 85 12.09 -1.43 7.08
N ASP A 86 11.55 -2.42 6.39
CA ASP A 86 10.37 -2.26 5.55
C ASP A 86 9.13 -2.10 6.44
N GLY A 87 8.24 -1.22 6.04
CA GLY A 87 6.87 -1.19 6.57
C GLY A 87 5.93 -1.91 5.62
N PHE A 88 4.69 -2.13 6.06
CA PHE A 88 3.71 -2.85 5.24
C PHE A 88 3.39 -2.15 3.90
N GLU A 89 3.54 -0.84 3.85
CA GLU A 89 3.19 0.01 2.70
C GLU A 89 4.42 0.49 1.91
N GLN A 90 5.63 0.41 2.49
CA GLN A 90 6.83 0.99 1.89
C GLN A 90 8.11 0.26 2.31
N VAL A 91 8.95 -0.06 1.33
CA VAL A 91 10.30 -0.61 1.55
C VAL A 91 11.19 0.48 2.16
N ARG A 92 12.00 0.14 3.18
CA ARG A 92 12.85 1.08 3.96
C ARG A 92 12.09 2.22 4.64
N LYS A 93 10.84 1.99 5.03
CA LYS A 93 9.98 2.97 5.71
C LYS A 93 10.55 3.43 7.06
N PHE A 94 11.11 2.50 7.84
CA PHE A 94 11.60 2.78 9.18
C PHE A 94 13.12 2.72 9.25
N ILE A 95 13.66 3.47 10.20
CA ILE A 95 15.02 3.28 10.68
C ILE A 95 14.96 2.70 12.08
N VAL A 96 15.63 1.58 12.26
CA VAL A 96 15.79 0.90 13.52
C VAL A 96 17.23 1.08 14.00
N THR A 97 17.43 1.57 15.22
CA THR A 97 18.76 1.92 15.72
C THR A 97 18.86 1.82 17.26
N GLN A 98 20.08 1.89 17.76
CA GLN A 98 20.36 1.99 19.20
C GLN A 98 20.31 3.45 19.67
N GLU A 99 20.25 3.65 20.98
CA GLU A 99 20.36 4.97 21.61
C GLU A 99 21.71 5.57 21.24
N PRO A 100 21.72 6.79 20.68
CA PRO A 100 22.97 7.43 20.33
C PRO A 100 23.84 7.60 21.58
N MET A 101 25.13 7.39 21.42
CA MET A 101 26.14 7.67 22.43
C MET A 101 26.73 9.06 22.15
N ASN A 102 27.41 9.65 23.14
CA ASN A 102 28.05 10.96 22.97
C ASN A 102 28.96 11.04 21.72
N ASN A 103 29.65 9.95 21.39
CA ASN A 103 30.52 9.86 20.22
C ASN A 103 29.80 9.51 18.90
N THR A 104 28.53 9.11 18.91
CA THR A 104 27.73 8.76 17.71
C THR A 104 26.54 9.70 17.49
N LEU A 105 26.29 10.65 18.38
CA LEU A 105 25.14 11.55 18.33
C LEU A 105 25.11 12.43 17.07
N LYS A 106 26.27 12.91 16.61
CA LYS A 106 26.38 13.64 15.34
C LYS A 106 26.07 12.75 14.12
N ASP A 107 26.51 11.51 14.16
CA ASP A 107 26.26 10.51 13.12
C ASP A 107 24.76 10.14 13.09
N TYR A 108 24.11 10.06 14.25
CA TYR A 108 22.67 9.83 14.41
C TYR A 108 21.86 10.94 13.76
N TRP A 109 22.12 12.20 14.06
CA TRP A 109 21.39 13.30 13.43
C TRP A 109 21.68 13.44 11.94
N SER A 110 22.92 13.16 11.52
CA SER A 110 23.27 13.09 10.09
C SER A 110 22.46 12.00 9.38
N MET A 111 22.22 10.87 10.03
CA MET A 111 21.39 9.77 9.53
C MET A 111 19.93 10.20 9.37
N VAL A 112 19.34 10.77 10.42
CA VAL A 112 17.93 11.23 10.43
C VAL A 112 17.70 12.23 9.30
N TRP A 113 18.58 13.22 9.18
CA TRP A 113 18.51 14.24 8.14
C TRP A 113 18.71 13.66 6.73
N GLN A 114 19.70 12.79 6.55
CA GLN A 114 19.98 12.16 5.26
C GLN A 114 18.83 11.28 4.79
N ALA A 115 18.17 10.58 5.72
CA ALA A 115 17.11 9.64 5.42
C ALA A 115 15.73 10.29 5.30
N ASP A 116 15.58 11.56 5.70
CA ASP A 116 14.29 12.26 5.77
C ASP A 116 13.22 11.45 6.52
N THR A 117 13.62 10.83 7.64
CA THR A 117 12.71 9.99 8.44
C THR A 117 12.11 10.76 9.60
N ARG A 118 10.82 10.53 9.84
CA ARG A 118 10.06 11.08 10.98
C ARG A 118 9.81 10.07 12.09
N VAL A 119 10.11 8.79 11.83
CA VAL A 119 9.85 7.68 12.77
C VAL A 119 11.12 6.86 12.91
N ILE A 120 11.62 6.79 14.14
CA ILE A 120 12.81 6.02 14.51
C ILE A 120 12.40 5.01 15.57
N VAL A 121 12.74 3.75 15.32
CA VAL A 121 12.47 2.64 16.22
C VAL A 121 13.72 2.35 17.02
N MET A 122 13.61 2.40 18.35
CA MET A 122 14.73 2.13 19.25
C MET A 122 14.75 0.64 19.61
N LEU A 123 15.89 -0.02 19.41
CA LEU A 123 16.06 -1.46 19.66
C LEU A 123 16.02 -1.87 21.13
N HIS A 124 16.06 -0.90 22.04
CA HIS A 124 15.94 -1.10 23.47
C HIS A 124 14.98 -0.02 24.01
N GLY A 125 14.10 -0.41 24.93
CA GLY A 125 13.21 0.52 25.61
C GLY A 125 13.99 1.63 26.30
N ALA A 126 13.39 2.82 26.39
CA ALA A 126 13.91 3.84 27.27
C ALA A 126 13.62 3.38 28.71
N ASP A 127 14.66 3.14 29.52
CA ASP A 127 14.45 3.00 30.96
C ASP A 127 13.81 4.30 31.46
N ALA A 128 12.77 4.19 32.28
CA ALA A 128 11.93 5.31 32.72
C ALA A 128 12.71 6.48 33.38
N SER A 129 14.00 6.29 33.70
CA SER A 129 14.90 7.30 34.26
C SER A 129 15.85 7.98 33.27
N THR A 130 15.81 7.65 31.97
CA THR A 130 16.67 8.29 30.95
C THR A 130 15.84 8.92 29.85
N VAL A 131 15.08 9.96 30.21
CA VAL A 131 14.86 11.06 29.25
C VAL A 131 16.25 11.55 28.87
N PRO A 132 16.64 11.64 27.59
CA PRO A 132 17.89 12.27 27.23
C PRO A 132 17.87 13.69 27.79
N SER A 133 18.66 13.98 28.81
CA SER A 133 18.90 15.36 29.23
C SER A 133 19.76 16.00 28.15
N VAL A 134 19.16 16.35 27.02
CA VAL A 134 19.83 17.17 26.01
C VAL A 134 19.73 18.62 26.47
N SER A 135 20.33 18.94 27.60
CA SER A 135 20.79 20.30 27.86
C SER A 135 22.08 20.48 27.07
N GLY A 136 21.98 20.64 25.75
CA GLY A 136 23.15 20.75 24.90
C GLY A 136 22.81 21.03 23.43
N TYR A 137 23.29 22.16 22.94
CA TYR A 137 23.20 22.58 21.54
C TYR A 137 23.98 21.62 20.61
N PHE A 138 23.45 21.31 19.43
CA PHE A 138 24.21 20.67 18.35
C PHE A 138 24.22 21.53 17.09
N GLU A 139 25.42 21.77 16.57
CA GLU A 139 25.62 22.38 15.26
C GLU A 139 25.77 21.28 14.18
N LEU A 140 24.87 21.28 13.21
CA LEU A 140 24.96 20.47 11.99
C LEU A 140 24.89 21.40 10.79
N GLU A 141 25.94 21.37 9.97
CA GLU A 141 26.03 22.07 8.67
C GLU A 141 25.52 23.53 8.69
N GLY A 142 25.88 24.31 9.73
CA GLY A 142 25.54 25.74 9.83
C GLY A 142 24.21 26.07 10.52
N PHE A 143 23.55 25.09 11.14
CA PHE A 143 22.31 25.28 11.88
C PHE A 143 22.39 24.71 13.30
N ALA A 144 21.82 25.46 14.25
CA ALA A 144 21.62 24.99 15.61
C ALA A 144 20.23 24.35 15.72
N ILE A 145 20.17 23.09 16.14
CA ILE A 145 18.92 22.39 16.45
C ILE A 145 18.75 22.39 17.97
N THR A 146 17.59 22.83 18.45
CA THR A 146 17.25 22.92 19.88
C THR A 146 15.98 22.11 20.11
N ALA A 147 15.97 21.16 21.04
CA ALA A 147 14.74 20.49 21.43
C ALA A 147 13.82 21.49 22.14
N GLU A 148 12.59 21.66 21.66
CA GLU A 148 11.59 22.57 22.25
C GLU A 148 10.75 21.86 23.30
N SER A 149 10.34 20.63 23.02
CA SER A 149 9.58 19.81 23.96
C SER A 149 9.92 18.34 23.77
N ILE A 150 9.98 17.63 24.90
CA ILE A 150 10.07 16.18 24.95
C ILE A 150 8.88 15.73 25.77
N THR A 151 7.94 15.03 25.12
CA THR A 151 6.75 14.51 25.79
C THR A 151 6.87 13.00 25.87
N LEU A 152 6.85 12.48 27.09
CA LEU A 152 6.77 11.05 27.32
C LEU A 152 5.31 10.62 27.19
N GLN A 153 5.03 9.76 26.24
CA GLN A 153 3.76 9.05 26.12
C GLN A 153 3.93 7.66 26.74
N ASN A 154 2.81 6.97 27.02
CA ASN A 154 2.85 5.67 27.69
C ASN A 154 3.79 4.66 26.99
N ASP A 155 3.87 4.72 25.65
CA ASP A 155 4.58 3.72 24.83
C ASP A 155 5.61 4.32 23.83
N TYR A 156 5.82 5.64 23.83
CA TYR A 156 6.80 6.31 22.96
C TYR A 156 7.25 7.67 23.48
N VAL A 157 8.34 8.20 22.91
CA VAL A 157 8.83 9.55 23.20
C VAL A 157 8.59 10.43 21.98
N GLU A 158 7.87 11.52 22.17
CA GLU A 158 7.72 12.56 21.17
C GLU A 158 8.73 13.67 21.45
N MET A 159 9.47 14.08 20.41
CA MET A 159 10.46 15.16 20.52
C MET A 159 10.21 16.19 19.42
N SER A 160 9.96 17.43 19.82
CA SER A 160 9.85 18.58 18.91
C SER A 160 11.15 19.37 18.91
N PHE A 161 11.59 19.79 17.73
CA PHE A 161 12.87 20.50 17.55
C PHE A 161 12.67 21.81 16.80
N ALA A 162 13.23 22.89 17.34
CA ALA A 162 13.39 24.17 16.64
C ALA A 162 14.78 24.32 16.03
N ARG A 163 14.84 25.07 14.93
CA ARG A 163 16.09 25.47 14.29
C ARG A 163 16.38 26.95 14.54
N LYS A 164 17.60 27.26 15.01
CA LYS A 164 18.19 28.61 14.92
C LYS A 164 19.25 28.63 13.81
N MET A 165 19.08 29.54 12.86
CA MET A 165 20.16 29.89 11.92
C MET A 165 21.26 30.62 12.69
N GLY A 166 22.48 30.08 12.70
CA GLY A 166 23.65 30.81 13.17
C GLY A 166 23.96 31.96 12.22
N GLN A 167 24.21 33.16 12.73
CA GLN A 167 24.79 34.23 11.93
C GLN A 167 26.22 33.84 11.55
N MET A 168 26.41 33.26 10.37
CA MET A 168 27.70 33.23 9.71
C MET A 168 27.59 33.76 8.29
N GLN A 169 28.49 34.70 8.03
CA GLN A 169 28.64 35.49 6.82
C GLN A 169 28.84 34.60 5.59
N SER A 170 28.17 35.02 4.50
CA SER A 170 28.53 34.80 3.10
C SER A 170 29.07 33.41 2.73
N HIS A 171 28.17 32.50 2.34
CA HIS A 171 28.01 32.10 0.95
C HIS A 171 26.86 31.08 0.82
N ILE A 172 26.04 31.29 -0.23
CA ILE A 172 24.90 30.50 -0.73
C ILE A 172 23.50 30.92 -0.18
N PRO A 173 22.74 31.76 -0.91
CA PRO A 173 21.27 31.77 -0.86
C PRO A 173 20.76 30.75 -1.91
N THR A 174 19.77 29.89 -1.68
CA THR A 174 18.40 30.19 -1.26
C THR A 174 17.69 28.89 -0.84
N PHE A 175 17.23 28.76 0.42
CA PHE A 175 16.25 27.72 0.78
C PHE A 175 15.53 27.91 2.14
N PRO A 176 14.99 29.11 2.46
CA PRO A 176 13.68 29.02 3.14
C PRO A 176 12.76 30.20 2.85
N SER A 177 11.63 29.92 2.20
CA SER A 177 10.41 30.72 2.31
C SER A 177 9.14 29.87 2.41
N LYS A 178 9.27 28.54 2.54
CA LYS A 178 8.13 27.62 2.37
C LYS A 178 7.57 27.03 3.66
N TYR A 179 8.21 27.19 4.83
CA TYR A 179 7.80 26.41 6.02
C TYR A 179 7.75 27.18 7.35
N ASP A 180 7.87 28.51 7.36
CA ASP A 180 7.82 29.32 8.60
C ASP A 180 6.46 29.22 9.32
N ALA A 181 5.36 29.00 8.58
CA ALA A 181 4.03 28.90 9.16
C ALA A 181 3.71 27.52 9.80
N TRP A 182 4.60 26.53 9.70
CA TRP A 182 4.41 25.20 10.27
C TRP A 182 4.88 25.10 11.74
N LEU A 183 5.76 26.01 12.17
CA LEU A 183 6.54 25.88 13.41
C LEU A 183 5.90 26.52 14.65
N GLU A 184 4.75 27.21 14.57
CA GLU A 184 4.20 28.00 15.69
C GLU A 184 2.93 27.43 16.37
N CYS A 185 2.50 26.20 16.09
CA CYS A 185 1.30 25.65 16.74
C CYS A 185 1.62 24.78 17.97
N THR A 186 1.32 25.29 19.17
CA THR A 186 1.27 24.51 20.42
C THR A 186 -0.09 23.82 20.55
N LEU A 187 -0.11 22.49 20.75
CA LEU A 187 -1.34 21.70 20.92
C LEU A 187 -1.47 21.19 22.36
N VAL A 188 -2.68 21.28 22.93
CA VAL A 188 -3.01 20.82 24.29
C VAL A 188 -4.19 19.87 24.22
N PHE A 189 -4.09 18.70 24.86
CA PHE A 189 -5.21 17.77 25.03
C PHE A 189 -5.31 17.28 26.48
N ALA A 190 -6.55 17.17 26.98
CA ALA A 190 -6.90 16.91 28.37
C ALA A 190 -6.81 15.42 28.76
N GLN A 191 -6.33 15.12 29.97
CA GLN A 191 -6.23 13.77 30.53
C GLN A 191 -7.48 13.36 31.34
N PRO A 192 -7.85 12.06 31.40
CA PRO A 192 -8.57 11.50 32.53
C PRO A 192 -7.61 11.33 33.71
N LYS A 193 -7.98 11.87 34.86
CA LYS A 193 -7.18 11.84 36.10
C LYS A 193 -7.03 10.42 36.63
N ILE A 194 -5.82 9.87 36.59
CA ILE A 194 -5.38 8.86 37.56
C ILE A 194 -4.70 9.63 38.69
N THR A 195 -5.33 9.66 39.85
CA THR A 195 -4.72 10.24 41.06
C THR A 195 -3.69 9.25 41.59
N PRO A 196 -2.42 9.64 41.79
CA PRO A 196 -1.47 8.79 42.50
C PRO A 196 -1.90 8.72 43.96
N ASN A 197 -2.06 7.50 44.49
CA ASN A 197 -2.27 7.31 45.92
C ASN A 197 -1.05 7.84 46.67
N VAL A 198 -1.36 8.76 47.57
CA VAL A 198 -0.47 9.38 48.55
C VAL A 198 0.25 8.28 49.33
N SER A 199 1.57 8.41 49.44
CA SER A 199 2.38 7.71 50.43
C SER A 199 1.85 8.04 51.83
N SER A 200 1.15 7.09 52.46
CA SER A 200 0.81 7.21 53.87
C SER A 200 2.01 6.85 54.72
N SER A 201 2.41 7.84 55.51
CA SER A 201 3.28 7.80 56.68
C SER A 201 3.23 6.49 57.48
N ASP A 202 4.41 6.05 57.91
CA ASP A 202 4.63 5.11 59.00
C ASP A 202 3.73 5.43 60.21
N GLN A 203 2.76 4.55 60.46
CA GLN A 203 2.16 4.39 61.78
C GLN A 203 2.17 2.91 62.14
N SER A 204 2.93 2.59 63.18
CA SER A 204 3.05 1.25 63.74
C SER A 204 1.72 0.81 64.37
N THR A 205 0.98 -0.07 63.69
CA THR A 205 -0.10 -0.82 64.33
C THR A 205 0.36 -2.23 64.65
N SER A 206 0.28 -2.59 65.93
CA SER A 206 0.56 -3.92 66.48
C SER A 206 -0.35 -4.98 65.85
N GLY A 207 0.20 -5.75 64.91
CA GLY A 207 -0.45 -6.87 64.26
C GLY A 207 0.50 -8.06 64.15
N ARG A 208 -0.07 -9.26 63.98
CA ARG A 208 0.71 -10.49 63.73
C ARG A 208 1.68 -10.23 62.56
N PRO A 209 2.98 -10.54 62.69
CA PRO A 209 3.97 -10.24 61.65
C PRO A 209 3.48 -10.72 60.29
N SER A 210 3.49 -9.82 59.30
CA SER A 210 3.09 -10.18 57.95
C SER A 210 4.09 -11.17 57.39
N ARG A 211 3.65 -12.40 57.12
CA ARG A 211 4.45 -13.32 56.30
C ARG A 211 4.55 -12.78 54.88
N GLU A 212 5.72 -12.99 54.28
CA GLU A 212 5.90 -12.71 52.86
C GLU A 212 4.88 -13.48 52.04
N PHE A 213 4.49 -12.92 50.90
CA PHE A 213 3.44 -13.51 50.07
C PHE A 213 3.74 -14.97 49.73
N MET A 214 5.02 -15.31 49.49
CA MET A 214 5.45 -16.67 49.15
C MET A 214 5.15 -17.70 50.25
N ASP A 215 5.19 -17.29 51.52
CA ASP A 215 5.04 -18.17 52.69
C ASP A 215 3.59 -18.30 53.17
N LEU A 216 2.63 -17.71 52.45
CA LEU A 216 1.21 -17.82 52.73
C LEU A 216 0.58 -19.10 52.17
N GLY A 217 -0.42 -19.61 52.87
CA GLY A 217 -1.32 -20.65 52.35
C GLY A 217 -2.19 -20.13 51.20
N SER A 218 -2.63 -21.05 50.33
CA SER A 218 -3.31 -20.73 49.06
C SER A 218 -4.57 -19.86 49.22
N GLN A 219 -5.34 -20.06 50.30
CA GLN A 219 -6.56 -19.28 50.56
C GLN A 219 -6.25 -17.82 50.95
N SER A 220 -5.17 -17.61 51.72
CA SER A 220 -4.69 -16.27 52.09
C SER A 220 -4.04 -15.54 50.89
N LYS A 221 -3.37 -16.27 50.00
CA LYS A 221 -2.85 -15.73 48.73
C LYS A 221 -3.99 -15.23 47.83
N LYS A 222 -5.03 -16.05 47.63
CA LYS A 222 -6.23 -15.68 46.86
C LYS A 222 -6.89 -14.41 47.38
N MET A 223 -7.07 -14.30 48.70
CA MET A 223 -7.64 -13.09 49.29
C MET A 223 -6.78 -11.84 49.10
N ARG A 224 -5.44 -11.95 49.17
CA ARG A 224 -4.55 -10.80 48.97
C ARG A 224 -4.54 -10.30 47.52
N ILE A 225 -4.76 -11.18 46.54
CA ILE A 225 -4.80 -10.82 45.12
C ILE A 225 -6.22 -10.56 44.59
N GLN A 226 -7.26 -10.71 45.41
CA GLN A 226 -8.65 -10.62 44.95
C GLN A 226 -8.95 -9.29 44.26
N HIS A 227 -8.43 -8.19 44.82
CA HIS A 227 -8.57 -6.87 44.20
C HIS A 227 -7.92 -6.75 42.81
N LEU A 228 -6.91 -7.56 42.48
CA LEU A 228 -6.34 -7.59 41.14
C LEU A 228 -7.22 -8.39 40.18
N VAL A 229 -7.74 -9.54 40.65
CA VAL A 229 -8.63 -10.39 39.85
C VAL A 229 -9.97 -9.71 39.56
N ASP A 230 -10.46 -8.89 40.48
CA ASP A 230 -11.74 -8.17 40.32
C ASP A 230 -11.64 -6.99 39.36
N ASN A 231 -10.43 -6.41 39.19
CA ASN A 231 -10.23 -5.18 38.43
C ASN A 231 -9.49 -5.37 37.10
N TYR A 232 -8.88 -6.53 36.85
CA TYR A 232 -8.07 -6.78 35.67
C TYR A 232 -8.38 -8.15 35.06
N SER A 233 -8.36 -8.23 33.74
CA SER A 233 -8.58 -9.48 33.02
C SER A 233 -7.41 -10.46 33.21
N SER A 234 -7.68 -11.75 32.97
CA SER A 234 -6.66 -12.80 33.01
C SER A 234 -5.47 -12.49 32.09
N ASP A 235 -5.73 -11.90 30.92
CA ASP A 235 -4.71 -11.62 29.92
C ASP A 235 -3.82 -10.45 30.32
N GLU A 236 -4.39 -9.40 30.92
CA GLU A 236 -3.64 -8.25 31.45
C GLU A 236 -2.73 -8.68 32.62
N LEU A 237 -3.24 -9.52 33.53
CA LEU A 237 -2.46 -10.05 34.65
C LEU A 237 -1.35 -11.00 34.16
N ALA A 238 -1.60 -11.81 33.13
CA ALA A 238 -0.60 -12.68 32.52
C ALA A 238 0.50 -11.87 31.83
N PHE A 239 0.13 -10.81 31.11
CA PHE A 239 1.08 -9.90 30.46
C PHE A 239 1.95 -9.14 31.48
N ALA A 240 1.35 -8.64 32.56
CA ALA A 240 2.07 -7.98 33.64
C ALA A 240 3.07 -8.93 34.34
N ALA A 241 2.66 -10.17 34.62
CA ALA A 241 3.53 -11.19 35.19
C ALA A 241 4.69 -11.55 34.26
N HIS A 242 4.43 -11.72 32.97
CA HIS A 242 5.45 -11.98 31.96
C HIS A 242 6.48 -10.84 31.91
N THR A 243 6.02 -9.60 31.83
CA THR A 243 6.88 -8.41 31.73
C THR A 243 7.76 -8.26 32.97
N SER A 244 7.19 -8.51 34.15
CA SER A 244 7.91 -8.49 35.43
C SER A 244 9.00 -9.57 35.50
N LEU A 245 8.69 -10.81 35.11
CA LEU A 245 9.68 -11.90 35.07
C LEU A 245 10.78 -11.68 34.04
N TYR A 246 10.46 -11.02 32.93
CA TYR A 246 11.44 -10.67 31.89
C TYR A 246 12.39 -9.57 32.36
N ALA A 247 11.86 -8.55 33.05
CA ALA A 247 12.65 -7.47 33.65
C ALA A 247 13.61 -7.99 34.74
N ASP A 248 13.18 -8.98 35.52
CA ASP A 248 14.00 -9.66 36.54
C ASP A 248 15.05 -10.62 35.95
N GLY A 249 15.14 -10.75 34.62
CA GLY A 249 16.09 -11.63 33.94
C GLY A 249 15.75 -13.13 34.02
N LYS A 250 14.57 -13.49 34.54
CA LYS A 250 14.10 -14.88 34.68
C LYS A 250 13.39 -15.34 33.41
N ARG A 251 14.13 -15.33 32.29
CA ARG A 251 13.61 -15.56 30.93
C ARG A 251 12.93 -16.92 30.77
N ASP A 252 13.51 -17.98 31.32
CA ASP A 252 12.95 -19.34 31.23
C ASP A 252 11.60 -19.48 31.95
N MET A 253 11.38 -18.70 33.01
CA MET A 253 10.10 -18.63 33.74
C MET A 253 9.07 -17.75 33.04
N ALA A 254 9.49 -16.67 32.38
CA ALA A 254 8.62 -15.86 31.54
C ALA A 254 8.11 -16.66 30.33
N THR A 255 8.94 -17.57 29.79
CA THR A 255 8.58 -18.51 28.72
C THR A 255 7.96 -19.83 29.20
N ALA A 256 7.71 -19.98 30.50
CA ALA A 256 7.11 -21.20 31.04
C ALA A 256 5.66 -21.40 30.52
N PRO A 257 5.17 -22.64 30.41
CA PRO A 257 4.17 -23.05 29.41
C PRO A 257 2.72 -22.56 29.59
N ASN A 258 2.42 -21.71 30.57
CA ASN A 258 1.04 -21.48 31.00
C ASN A 258 0.35 -20.22 30.46
N ALA A 259 0.96 -19.50 29.50
CA ALA A 259 0.23 -18.53 28.67
C ALA A 259 0.97 -18.32 27.33
N PRO A 260 0.65 -19.08 26.27
CA PRO A 260 1.31 -18.91 24.98
C PRO A 260 0.92 -17.55 24.36
N LEU A 261 1.93 -16.72 24.06
CA LEU A 261 1.79 -15.39 23.39
C LEU A 261 1.04 -15.47 22.06
N TYR A 262 1.16 -16.61 21.37
CA TYR A 262 0.44 -16.90 20.13
C TYR A 262 -0.47 -18.10 20.35
N PRO A 263 -1.69 -18.07 19.78
CA PRO A 263 -2.56 -19.22 19.83
C PRO A 263 -1.85 -20.44 19.22
N PRO A 264 -2.05 -21.65 19.77
CA PRO A 264 -1.47 -22.85 19.20
C PRO A 264 -1.95 -23.02 17.75
N TYR A 265 -1.17 -23.72 16.92
CA TYR A 265 -1.49 -23.89 15.49
C TYR A 265 -2.91 -24.46 15.26
N GLY A 266 -3.41 -25.31 16.18
CA GLY A 266 -4.80 -25.80 16.13
C GLY A 266 -5.83 -24.66 16.14
N SER A 267 -5.66 -23.66 16.99
CA SER A 267 -6.53 -22.47 17.02
C SER A 267 -6.42 -21.63 15.74
N LEU A 268 -5.23 -21.56 15.12
CA LEU A 268 -5.07 -20.92 13.81
C LEU A 268 -5.78 -21.72 12.71
N VAL A 269 -5.74 -23.05 12.76
CA VAL A 269 -6.45 -23.92 11.81
C VAL A 269 -7.96 -23.70 11.93
N GLU A 270 -8.51 -23.63 13.15
CA GLU A 270 -9.93 -23.32 13.34
C GLU A 270 -10.29 -21.94 12.80
N ALA A 271 -9.47 -20.92 13.04
CA ALA A 271 -9.67 -19.58 12.45
C ALA A 271 -9.59 -19.59 10.91
N LYS A 272 -8.71 -20.41 10.32
CA LYS A 272 -8.60 -20.58 8.86
C LYS A 272 -9.83 -21.29 8.28
N LYS A 273 -10.36 -22.31 8.96
CA LYS A 273 -11.60 -23.00 8.54
C LYS A 273 -12.78 -22.03 8.44
N LEU A 274 -12.89 -21.07 9.37
CA LEU A 274 -13.90 -20.00 9.30
C LEU A 274 -13.73 -19.06 8.09
N CYS A 275 -12.57 -19.07 7.44
CA CYS A 275 -12.28 -18.24 6.27
C CYS A 275 -12.49 -18.96 4.94
N TYR A 276 -12.72 -20.27 4.97
CA TYR A 276 -12.91 -21.09 3.78
C TYR A 276 -14.40 -21.19 3.45
N PRO A 277 -14.77 -21.20 2.16
CA PRO A 277 -16.07 -21.70 1.73
C PRO A 277 -16.27 -23.15 2.22
N ALA A 278 -17.53 -23.60 2.21
CA ALA A 278 -17.84 -24.98 2.54
C ALA A 278 -17.11 -25.95 1.59
N GLU A 279 -16.73 -27.13 2.07
CA GLU A 279 -15.90 -28.08 1.30
C GLU A 279 -16.61 -28.51 0.01
N GLU A 280 -17.93 -28.68 0.05
CA GLU A 280 -18.79 -29.01 -1.09
C GLU A 280 -18.87 -27.93 -2.18
N SER A 281 -18.41 -26.71 -1.85
CA SER A 281 -18.35 -25.59 -2.78
C SER A 281 -17.05 -25.55 -3.59
N ILE A 282 -16.03 -26.32 -3.16
CA ILE A 282 -14.68 -26.29 -3.71
C ILE A 282 -14.48 -27.50 -4.63
N PHE A 283 -14.12 -27.25 -5.87
CA PHE A 283 -13.87 -28.26 -6.89
C PHE A 283 -12.40 -28.19 -7.31
N VAL A 284 -11.65 -29.26 -7.06
CA VAL A 284 -10.23 -29.34 -7.43
C VAL A 284 -10.01 -30.58 -8.28
N THR A 285 -9.49 -30.35 -9.48
CA THR A 285 -8.92 -31.37 -10.36
C THR A 285 -7.43 -31.10 -10.51
N GLU A 286 -6.74 -31.96 -11.25
CA GLU A 286 -5.34 -31.73 -11.62
C GLU A 286 -5.11 -30.48 -12.48
N SER A 287 -6.13 -29.97 -13.19
CA SER A 287 -5.98 -28.84 -14.12
C SER A 287 -6.73 -27.59 -13.68
N THR A 288 -7.66 -27.72 -12.72
CA THR A 288 -8.55 -26.64 -12.31
C THR A 288 -8.82 -26.66 -10.81
N ALA A 289 -8.77 -25.49 -10.18
CA ALA A 289 -9.36 -25.26 -8.86
C ALA A 289 -10.45 -24.19 -9.00
N ALA A 290 -11.68 -24.51 -8.62
CA ALA A 290 -12.84 -23.65 -8.78
C ALA A 290 -13.70 -23.64 -7.52
N ILE A 291 -14.41 -22.53 -7.29
CA ILE A 291 -15.41 -22.40 -6.22
C ILE A 291 -16.74 -22.05 -6.90
N ARG A 292 -17.84 -22.62 -6.42
CA ARG A 292 -19.18 -22.23 -6.89
C ARG A 292 -19.42 -20.74 -6.63
N LEU A 293 -19.85 -19.99 -7.63
CA LEU A 293 -19.99 -18.53 -7.51
C LEU A 293 -20.93 -18.12 -6.36
N GLN A 294 -22.12 -18.72 -6.27
CA GLN A 294 -23.08 -18.42 -5.19
C GLN A 294 -22.45 -18.58 -3.81
N ASP A 295 -21.72 -19.67 -3.58
CA ASP A 295 -21.15 -19.98 -2.27
C ASP A 295 -20.01 -19.00 -1.92
N LEU A 296 -19.21 -18.58 -2.91
CA LEU A 296 -18.17 -17.57 -2.73
C LEU A 296 -18.78 -16.19 -2.39
N VAL A 297 -19.87 -15.83 -3.08
CA VAL A 297 -20.59 -14.56 -2.88
C VAL A 297 -21.26 -14.52 -1.52
N ASP A 298 -21.96 -15.59 -1.14
CA ASP A 298 -22.58 -15.76 0.17
C ASP A 298 -21.55 -15.65 1.28
N HIS A 299 -20.46 -16.39 1.18
CA HIS A 299 -19.38 -16.36 2.16
C HIS A 299 -18.77 -14.96 2.28
N THR A 300 -18.51 -14.29 1.14
CA THR A 300 -17.96 -12.92 1.14
C THR A 300 -18.94 -11.92 1.77
N THR A 301 -20.23 -12.04 1.44
CA THR A 301 -21.31 -11.19 1.97
C THR A 301 -21.45 -11.34 3.47
N ARG A 302 -21.53 -12.57 3.99
CA ARG A 302 -21.63 -12.84 5.44
C ARG A 302 -20.44 -12.27 6.19
N ARG A 303 -19.22 -12.48 5.69
CA ARG A 303 -18.01 -11.93 6.33
C ARG A 303 -17.95 -10.40 6.34
N LEU A 304 -18.38 -9.75 5.26
CA LEU A 304 -18.48 -8.30 5.21
C LEU A 304 -19.55 -7.80 6.20
N ALA A 305 -20.71 -8.45 6.24
CA ALA A 305 -21.78 -8.11 7.18
C ALA A 305 -21.32 -8.26 8.65
N ASP A 306 -20.59 -9.33 8.98
CA ASP A 306 -20.06 -9.53 10.33
C ASP A 306 -19.03 -8.46 10.70
N THR A 307 -18.17 -8.08 9.74
CA THR A 307 -17.19 -7.00 9.96
C THR A 307 -17.86 -5.63 10.11
N GLN A 308 -19.04 -5.44 9.52
CA GLN A 308 -19.82 -4.20 9.53
C GLN A 308 -21.04 -4.28 10.44
N ARG A 309 -21.06 -5.24 11.37
CA ARG A 309 -22.23 -5.57 12.19
C ARG A 309 -22.76 -4.35 12.93
N GLU A 310 -21.87 -3.56 13.54
CA GLU A 310 -22.24 -2.35 14.29
C GLU A 310 -22.86 -1.27 13.39
N VAL A 311 -22.31 -1.06 12.18
CA VAL A 311 -22.84 -0.09 11.21
C VAL A 311 -24.25 -0.50 10.78
N ILE A 312 -24.45 -1.78 10.48
CA ILE A 312 -25.75 -2.35 10.09
C ILE A 312 -26.75 -2.23 11.25
N LEU A 313 -26.33 -2.54 12.47
CA LEU A 313 -27.17 -2.43 13.67
C LEU A 313 -27.64 -1.00 13.91
N ASN A 314 -26.75 -0.01 13.78
CA ASN A 314 -27.07 1.39 14.03
C ASN A 314 -28.02 1.99 12.97
N HIS A 315 -28.17 1.35 11.81
CA HIS A 315 -29.01 1.84 10.71
C HIS A 315 -30.12 0.84 10.34
N LEU A 316 -30.43 -0.13 11.21
CA LEU A 316 -31.35 -1.24 10.93
C LEU A 316 -32.72 -0.76 10.43
N ASP A 317 -33.22 0.34 10.98
CA ASP A 317 -34.52 0.91 10.65
C ASP A 317 -34.54 1.63 9.27
N HIS A 318 -33.37 1.94 8.71
CA HIS A 318 -33.21 2.52 7.39
C HIS A 318 -33.00 1.46 6.29
N LEU A 319 -32.77 0.19 6.65
CA LEU A 319 -32.48 -0.91 5.71
C LEU A 319 -33.72 -1.67 5.24
N THR A 320 -34.85 -0.97 5.06
CA THR A 320 -36.15 -1.59 4.68
C THR A 320 -36.14 -2.21 3.29
N GLN A 321 -35.28 -1.73 2.38
CA GLN A 321 -35.10 -2.27 1.02
C GLN A 321 -33.96 -3.29 0.94
N GLY A 322 -33.41 -3.72 2.08
CA GLY A 322 -32.24 -4.58 2.14
C GLY A 322 -30.95 -3.86 1.73
N LEU A 323 -29.96 -4.65 1.34
CA LEU A 323 -28.63 -4.19 0.93
C LEU A 323 -28.30 -4.63 -0.48
N THR A 324 -27.35 -3.96 -1.10
CA THR A 324 -26.79 -4.28 -2.40
C THR A 324 -25.27 -4.33 -2.29
N LEU A 325 -24.68 -5.47 -2.63
CA LEU A 325 -23.23 -5.65 -2.72
C LEU A 325 -22.79 -5.65 -4.18
N THR A 326 -22.04 -4.62 -4.56
CA THR A 326 -21.48 -4.51 -5.91
C THR A 326 -20.12 -5.17 -5.98
N PHE A 327 -19.90 -5.99 -7.00
CA PHE A 327 -18.66 -6.63 -7.35
C PHE A 327 -18.17 -6.14 -8.72
N LYS A 328 -16.85 -6.03 -8.87
CA LYS A 328 -16.23 -6.19 -10.19
C LYS A 328 -15.68 -7.59 -10.32
N TRP A 329 -15.63 -8.11 -11.54
CA TRP A 329 -15.02 -9.40 -11.81
C TRP A 329 -14.36 -9.43 -13.19
N GLY A 330 -13.62 -10.50 -13.44
CA GLY A 330 -13.13 -10.82 -14.77
C GLY A 330 -12.05 -11.88 -14.71
N CYS A 331 -11.19 -11.91 -15.73
CA CYS A 331 -10.22 -12.96 -15.94
C CYS A 331 -8.94 -12.44 -16.57
N ASP A 332 -7.84 -13.14 -16.30
CA ASP A 332 -6.53 -12.82 -16.84
C ASP A 332 -5.67 -14.08 -16.98
N GLY A 333 -4.85 -14.11 -18.03
CA GLY A 333 -3.90 -15.17 -18.34
C GLY A 333 -2.48 -14.77 -18.02
N SER A 334 -1.72 -15.71 -17.45
CA SER A 334 -0.31 -15.51 -17.12
C SER A 334 0.52 -16.72 -17.54
N SER A 335 1.81 -16.50 -17.79
CA SER A 335 2.73 -17.51 -18.31
C SER A 335 4.11 -17.40 -17.66
N GLY A 336 4.96 -18.40 -17.87
CA GLY A 336 6.34 -18.40 -17.34
C GLY A 336 6.46 -18.98 -15.94
N TYR A 337 5.48 -19.79 -15.53
CA TYR A 337 5.56 -20.56 -14.29
C TYR A 337 6.57 -21.70 -14.42
N SER A 338 7.10 -22.15 -13.28
CA SER A 338 7.99 -23.31 -13.25
C SER A 338 7.20 -24.57 -13.59
N LEU A 339 7.68 -25.34 -14.56
CA LEU A 339 7.13 -26.65 -14.89
C LEU A 339 7.39 -27.61 -13.72
N TYR A 340 6.34 -28.06 -13.07
CA TYR A 340 6.36 -29.18 -12.14
C TYR A 340 6.14 -30.48 -12.93
N LYS A 341 6.55 -31.62 -12.37
CA LYS A 341 6.23 -32.94 -12.95
C LYS A 341 4.77 -33.32 -12.67
N GLN A 342 3.87 -32.34 -12.78
CA GLN A 342 2.44 -32.53 -12.61
C GLN A 342 1.93 -33.37 -13.78
N LYS A 343 1.20 -34.43 -13.45
CA LYS A 343 0.55 -35.24 -14.48
C LYS A 343 -0.81 -34.63 -14.75
N PHE A 344 -1.11 -34.45 -16.02
CA PHE A 344 -2.43 -34.09 -16.51
C PHE A 344 -2.98 -35.29 -17.29
N GLU A 345 -4.25 -35.62 -17.12
CA GLU A 345 -4.98 -36.60 -17.93
C GLU A 345 -4.94 -36.22 -19.41
N ASP A 346 -4.91 -34.92 -19.69
CA ASP A 346 -4.82 -34.37 -21.04
C ASP A 346 -3.69 -33.31 -21.17
N GLU A 347 -2.47 -33.81 -21.42
CA GLU A 347 -1.27 -32.98 -21.60
C GLU A 347 -1.31 -32.10 -22.86
N GLU A 348 -2.24 -32.31 -23.79
CA GLU A 348 -2.42 -31.45 -24.97
C GLU A 348 -3.15 -30.15 -24.61
N TYR A 349 -4.01 -30.18 -23.58
CA TYR A 349 -4.90 -29.06 -23.23
C TYR A 349 -4.55 -28.38 -21.89
N ALA A 350 -3.75 -29.01 -21.04
CA ALA A 350 -3.35 -28.48 -19.74
C ALA A 350 -1.82 -28.40 -19.59
N SER A 351 -1.35 -27.30 -18.99
CA SER A 351 0.07 -27.11 -18.67
C SER A 351 0.21 -26.16 -17.50
N ASP A 352 1.01 -26.55 -16.51
CA ASP A 352 1.40 -25.73 -15.37
C ASP A 352 2.32 -24.56 -15.73
N PHE A 353 2.75 -24.43 -16.99
CA PHE A 353 3.44 -23.26 -17.51
C PHE A 353 2.53 -22.02 -17.61
N TYR A 354 1.22 -22.25 -17.75
CA TYR A 354 0.21 -21.22 -17.94
C TYR A 354 -0.79 -21.26 -16.79
N LEU A 355 -1.17 -20.09 -16.28
CA LEU A 355 -2.24 -19.97 -15.30
C LEU A 355 -3.24 -18.95 -15.80
N PHE A 356 -4.45 -19.41 -16.05
CA PHE A 356 -5.61 -18.58 -16.30
C PHE A 356 -6.42 -18.46 -15.02
N SER A 357 -6.75 -17.23 -14.63
CA SER A 357 -7.46 -16.95 -13.39
C SER A 357 -8.75 -16.20 -13.65
N ILE A 358 -9.79 -16.55 -12.92
CA ILE A 358 -11.06 -15.81 -12.85
C ILE A 358 -11.24 -15.38 -11.41
N CYS A 359 -11.54 -14.10 -11.20
CA CYS A 359 -11.63 -13.52 -9.87
C CYS A 359 -12.71 -12.44 -9.79
N CYS A 360 -13.20 -12.21 -8.57
CA CYS A 360 -14.13 -11.12 -8.26
C CYS A 360 -13.64 -10.32 -7.05
N VAL A 361 -14.03 -9.05 -7.00
CA VAL A 361 -13.63 -8.09 -5.96
C VAL A 361 -14.89 -7.37 -5.47
N PRO A 362 -15.25 -7.48 -4.18
CA PRO A 362 -16.32 -6.67 -3.62
C PRO A 362 -15.89 -5.20 -3.59
N LEU A 363 -16.75 -4.31 -4.07
CA LEU A 363 -16.49 -2.88 -4.19
C LEU A 363 -17.21 -2.06 -3.13
N ARG A 364 -18.51 -2.29 -2.98
CA ARG A 364 -19.36 -1.47 -2.11
C ARG A 364 -20.57 -2.26 -1.64
N LEU A 365 -20.85 -2.16 -0.34
CA LEU A 365 -22.09 -2.57 0.29
C LEU A 365 -22.89 -1.32 0.64
N GLU A 366 -24.07 -1.17 0.08
CA GLU A 366 -24.94 -0.01 0.28
C GLU A 366 -26.39 -0.43 0.48
N SER A 367 -27.23 0.46 1.00
CA SER A 367 -28.67 0.24 1.10
C SER A 367 -29.32 0.10 -0.27
N GLY A 368 -30.45 -0.62 -0.35
CA GLY A 368 -31.17 -0.82 -1.61
C GLY A 368 -31.60 0.47 -2.32
N ASP A 369 -31.86 1.53 -1.54
CA ASP A 369 -32.18 2.89 -2.01
C ASP A 369 -30.94 3.75 -2.31
N LYS A 370 -29.73 3.22 -2.07
CA LYS A 370 -28.42 3.87 -2.26
C LYS A 370 -28.19 5.12 -1.42
N THR A 371 -28.94 5.30 -0.34
CA THR A 371 -28.79 6.46 0.57
C THR A 371 -27.67 6.27 1.60
N LEU A 372 -27.37 5.02 1.96
CA LEU A 372 -26.38 4.68 2.97
C LEU A 372 -25.29 3.75 2.39
N ILE A 373 -24.04 4.17 2.54
CA ILE A 373 -22.88 3.30 2.27
C ILE A 373 -22.51 2.60 3.57
N VAL A 374 -22.75 1.29 3.64
CA VAL A 374 -22.39 0.45 4.80
C VAL A 374 -20.91 0.12 4.78
N TRP A 375 -20.37 -0.17 3.59
CA TRP A 375 -18.94 -0.42 3.40
C TRP A 375 -18.50 -0.05 2.00
N ASN A 376 -17.32 0.56 1.91
CA ASN A 376 -16.68 0.88 0.65
C ASN A 376 -15.26 0.31 0.68
N ASN A 377 -14.89 -0.44 -0.36
CA ASN A 377 -13.57 -1.05 -0.44
C ASN A 377 -12.48 0.04 -0.46
N PRO A 378 -11.58 0.09 0.54
CA PRO A 378 -10.57 1.14 0.63
C PRO A 378 -9.46 0.98 -0.42
N SER A 379 -9.31 -0.22 -1.01
CA SER A 379 -8.31 -0.49 -2.03
C SER A 379 -8.84 -1.46 -3.09
N PRO A 380 -9.73 -0.99 -4.01
CA PRO A 380 -10.41 -1.84 -5.00
C PRO A 380 -9.48 -2.57 -5.97
N SER A 381 -8.25 -2.08 -6.15
CA SER A 381 -7.24 -2.69 -7.03
C SER A 381 -6.21 -3.53 -6.27
N SER A 382 -6.36 -3.68 -4.95
CA SER A 382 -5.46 -4.52 -4.15
C SER A 382 -5.81 -5.99 -4.28
N THR A 383 -4.77 -6.83 -4.33
CA THR A 383 -4.89 -8.29 -4.27
C THR A 383 -5.56 -8.78 -2.98
N ARG A 384 -5.56 -7.98 -1.90
CA ARG A 384 -6.17 -8.32 -0.61
C ARG A 384 -7.67 -8.60 -0.68
N PHE A 385 -8.36 -7.93 -1.61
CA PHE A 385 -9.80 -8.08 -1.81
C PHE A 385 -10.13 -8.91 -3.06
N CYS A 386 -9.11 -9.40 -3.77
CA CYS A 386 -9.27 -10.24 -4.95
C CYS A 386 -9.61 -11.66 -4.52
N ARG A 387 -10.87 -12.06 -4.74
CA ARG A 387 -11.40 -13.38 -4.39
C ARG A 387 -11.21 -14.29 -5.61
N PRO A 388 -10.36 -15.34 -5.53
CA PRO A 388 -10.22 -16.28 -6.64
C PRO A 388 -11.51 -17.09 -6.77
N LEU A 389 -12.02 -17.17 -8.00
CA LEU A 389 -13.19 -17.96 -8.35
C LEU A 389 -12.78 -19.23 -9.09
N LYS A 390 -11.91 -19.12 -10.09
CA LYS A 390 -11.30 -20.24 -10.81
C LYS A 390 -9.81 -20.00 -11.07
N LEU A 391 -9.03 -21.06 -10.97
CA LEU A 391 -7.63 -21.14 -11.36
C LEU A 391 -7.49 -22.33 -12.31
N ILE A 392 -7.00 -22.11 -13.52
CA ILE A 392 -7.00 -23.10 -14.60
C ILE A 392 -5.60 -23.15 -15.22
N PHE A 393 -4.99 -24.34 -15.26
CA PHE A 393 -3.68 -24.57 -15.88
C PHE A 393 -3.79 -24.70 -17.39
N LYS A 394 -4.11 -23.59 -18.05
CA LYS A 394 -4.31 -23.54 -19.50
C LYS A 394 -3.86 -22.19 -20.04
N LYS A 395 -3.28 -22.20 -21.25
CA LYS A 395 -2.98 -20.98 -21.99
C LYS A 395 -4.27 -20.28 -22.41
N GLU A 396 -4.32 -18.97 -22.22
CA GLU A 396 -5.46 -18.18 -22.68
C GLU A 396 -5.57 -18.18 -24.22
N ASP A 397 -6.81 -18.29 -24.69
CA ASP A 397 -7.17 -18.11 -26.09
C ASP A 397 -8.58 -17.48 -26.17
N ALA A 398 -8.90 -16.84 -27.29
CA ALA A 398 -10.14 -16.05 -27.41
C ALA A 398 -11.43 -16.89 -27.35
N GLU A 399 -11.39 -18.16 -27.74
CA GLU A 399 -12.55 -19.05 -27.63
C GLU A 399 -12.74 -19.51 -26.19
N PHE A 400 -11.66 -19.90 -25.53
CA PHE A 400 -11.66 -20.29 -24.13
C PHE A 400 -12.09 -19.15 -23.20
N ILE A 401 -11.57 -17.93 -23.40
CA ILE A 401 -11.99 -16.76 -22.61
C ILE A 401 -13.49 -16.50 -22.76
N ARG A 402 -14.03 -16.49 -23.99
CA ARG A 402 -15.47 -16.29 -24.24
C ARG A 402 -16.32 -17.37 -23.59
N LYS A 403 -15.88 -18.64 -23.67
CA LYS A 403 -16.56 -19.76 -23.02
C LYS A 403 -16.64 -19.57 -21.51
N GLU A 404 -15.52 -19.26 -20.86
CA GLU A 404 -15.49 -19.07 -19.40
C GLU A 404 -16.27 -17.82 -18.97
N VAL A 405 -16.14 -16.71 -19.69
CA VAL A 405 -16.91 -15.48 -19.42
C VAL A 405 -18.41 -15.76 -19.52
N THR A 406 -18.86 -16.44 -20.58
CA THR A 406 -20.27 -16.82 -20.76
C THR A 406 -20.76 -17.74 -19.64
N SER A 407 -19.94 -18.72 -19.24
CA SER A 407 -20.26 -19.60 -18.11
C SER A 407 -20.50 -18.79 -16.84
N ILE A 408 -19.60 -17.86 -16.49
CA ILE A 408 -19.75 -17.05 -15.28
C ILE A 408 -20.91 -16.08 -15.38
N GLN A 409 -21.18 -15.48 -16.55
CA GLN A 409 -22.36 -14.62 -16.75
C GLN A 409 -23.67 -15.39 -16.53
N ASN A 410 -23.74 -16.65 -16.97
CA ASN A 410 -24.88 -17.52 -16.70
C ASN A 410 -25.02 -17.82 -15.20
N GLU A 411 -23.90 -18.10 -14.51
CA GLU A 411 -23.89 -18.26 -13.04
C GLU A 411 -24.35 -16.98 -12.32
N ILE A 412 -23.88 -15.80 -12.75
CA ILE A 412 -24.29 -14.49 -12.21
C ILE A 412 -25.80 -14.28 -12.41
N SER A 413 -26.32 -14.60 -13.58
CA SER A 413 -27.74 -14.43 -13.91
C SER A 413 -28.64 -15.36 -13.10
N ALA A 414 -28.09 -16.49 -12.62
CA ALA A 414 -28.78 -17.45 -11.77
C ALA A 414 -28.56 -17.20 -10.26
N LEU A 415 -27.80 -16.16 -9.87
CA LEU A 415 -27.53 -15.86 -8.46
C LEU A 415 -28.83 -15.51 -7.72
N THR A 416 -28.91 -16.01 -6.50
CA THR A 416 -29.94 -15.67 -5.52
C THR A 416 -29.38 -14.72 -4.48
N PRO A 417 -30.20 -13.78 -3.95
CA PRO A 417 -29.77 -12.90 -2.86
C PRO A 417 -29.32 -13.68 -1.62
N THR A 418 -28.32 -13.15 -0.91
CA THR A 418 -27.85 -13.74 0.36
C THR A 418 -28.66 -13.15 1.51
N THR A 419 -29.24 -13.99 2.36
CA THR A 419 -29.84 -13.53 3.63
C THR A 419 -28.78 -13.50 4.73
N ILE A 420 -28.72 -12.38 5.46
CA ILE A 420 -27.92 -12.22 6.68
C ILE A 420 -28.85 -11.94 7.87
N THR A 421 -28.51 -12.46 9.05
CA THR A 421 -29.32 -12.25 10.27
C THR A 421 -28.57 -11.34 11.24
N VAL A 422 -29.18 -10.20 11.58
CA VAL A 422 -28.61 -9.20 12.50
C VAL A 422 -29.69 -8.80 13.52
N ASN A 423 -29.42 -8.99 14.81
CA ASN A 423 -30.37 -8.76 15.92
C ASN A 423 -31.76 -9.39 15.71
N ALA A 424 -31.78 -10.67 15.29
CA ALA A 424 -32.99 -11.43 14.97
C ALA A 424 -33.87 -10.83 13.85
N ARG A 425 -33.33 -9.89 13.05
CA ARG A 425 -33.92 -9.46 11.77
C ARG A 425 -33.11 -10.04 10.62
N ASP A 426 -33.82 -10.57 9.63
CA ASP A 426 -33.23 -11.01 8.38
C ASP A 426 -33.17 -9.86 7.39
N ILE A 427 -31.99 -9.63 6.83
CA ILE A 427 -31.72 -8.60 5.83
C ILE A 427 -31.30 -9.32 4.56
N VAL A 428 -31.99 -9.01 3.47
CA VAL A 428 -31.68 -9.54 2.14
C VAL A 428 -30.58 -8.69 1.51
N VAL A 429 -29.52 -9.34 1.03
CA VAL A 429 -28.43 -8.69 0.28
C VAL A 429 -28.49 -9.16 -1.17
N SER A 430 -28.81 -8.23 -2.06
CA SER A 430 -28.72 -8.44 -3.51
C SER A 430 -27.29 -8.20 -4.01
N HIS A 431 -26.94 -8.77 -5.17
CA HIS A 431 -25.59 -8.66 -5.71
C HIS A 431 -25.60 -8.12 -7.13
N CYS A 432 -24.66 -7.24 -7.43
CA CYS A 432 -24.46 -6.69 -8.77
C CYS A 432 -23.03 -6.97 -9.23
N PHE A 433 -22.85 -7.35 -10.49
CA PHE A 433 -21.55 -7.69 -11.05
C PHE A 433 -21.24 -6.84 -12.27
N SER A 434 -20.03 -6.31 -12.33
CA SER A 434 -19.51 -5.61 -13.51
C SER A 434 -18.25 -6.28 -14.03
N LEU A 435 -18.31 -6.76 -15.27
CA LEU A 435 -17.22 -7.43 -15.95
C LEU A 435 -16.20 -6.39 -16.44
N THR A 436 -15.22 -6.05 -15.61
CA THR A 436 -14.28 -4.93 -15.86
C THR A 436 -12.81 -5.31 -15.66
N ILE A 437 -12.53 -6.53 -15.19
CA ILE A 437 -11.17 -7.05 -15.05
C ILE A 437 -10.86 -7.91 -16.28
N LEU A 438 -10.72 -7.31 -17.45
CA LEU A 438 -10.41 -8.04 -18.69
C LEU A 438 -9.71 -7.17 -19.73
N THR A 439 -9.18 -7.83 -20.76
CA THR A 439 -8.77 -7.18 -22.02
C THR A 439 -9.92 -7.18 -23.02
N PHE A 440 -10.39 -5.99 -23.42
CA PHE A 440 -11.58 -5.78 -24.26
C PHE A 440 -11.64 -6.66 -25.52
N SER A 441 -10.51 -6.80 -26.23
CA SER A 441 -10.43 -7.54 -27.50
C SER A 441 -10.64 -9.04 -27.35
N ALA A 442 -10.42 -9.60 -26.16
CA ALA A 442 -10.56 -11.04 -25.93
C ALA A 442 -12.03 -11.51 -25.96
N VAL A 443 -12.98 -10.60 -25.68
CA VAL A 443 -14.41 -10.94 -25.53
C VAL A 443 -15.25 -10.46 -26.71
N THR A 444 -14.84 -9.39 -27.41
CA THR A 444 -15.72 -8.66 -28.34
C THR A 444 -15.51 -8.96 -29.82
N GLU A 445 -14.67 -9.95 -30.17
CA GLU A 445 -14.27 -10.29 -31.55
C GLU A 445 -13.75 -9.09 -32.37
N THR A 446 -13.51 -7.97 -31.70
CA THR A 446 -13.08 -6.73 -32.30
C THR A 446 -11.57 -6.77 -32.43
N SER A 447 -11.07 -6.41 -33.61
CA SER A 447 -9.62 -6.29 -33.83
C SER A 447 -8.99 -5.40 -32.76
N SER A 448 -7.85 -5.82 -32.22
CA SER A 448 -7.07 -5.04 -31.25
C SER A 448 -6.60 -3.67 -31.78
N GLN A 449 -6.73 -3.44 -33.09
CA GLN A 449 -6.41 -2.18 -33.74
C GLN A 449 -7.63 -1.26 -33.92
N ARG A 450 -8.82 -1.65 -33.44
CA ARG A 450 -10.03 -0.83 -33.55
C ARG A 450 -10.50 -0.37 -32.17
N CYS A 451 -11.24 0.73 -32.14
CA CYS A 451 -11.93 1.15 -30.93
C CYS A 451 -12.91 0.06 -30.49
N GLY A 452 -12.83 -0.36 -29.23
CA GLY A 452 -13.80 -1.31 -28.69
C GLY A 452 -15.24 -0.77 -28.64
N ILE A 453 -15.39 0.54 -28.45
CA ILE A 453 -16.70 1.16 -28.21
C ILE A 453 -17.35 1.59 -29.53
N CYS A 454 -16.65 2.30 -30.41
CA CYS A 454 -17.23 2.82 -31.64
C CYS A 454 -16.78 2.04 -32.90
N ASN A 455 -15.92 1.03 -32.77
CA ASN A 455 -15.39 0.25 -33.89
C ASN A 455 -14.67 1.09 -34.96
N ALA A 456 -14.19 2.29 -34.60
CA ALA A 456 -13.39 3.13 -35.48
C ALA A 456 -12.00 2.53 -35.71
N THR A 457 -11.50 2.62 -36.94
CA THR A 457 -10.11 2.28 -37.29
C THR A 457 -9.15 3.39 -36.85
N PRO A 458 -7.83 3.14 -36.75
CA PRO A 458 -6.86 4.18 -36.39
C PRO A 458 -6.92 5.38 -37.35
N SER A 459 -7.03 5.11 -38.65
CA SER A 459 -7.26 6.14 -39.66
C SER A 459 -8.52 7.00 -39.44
N GLN A 460 -9.63 6.38 -38.99
CA GLN A 460 -10.88 7.10 -38.69
C GLN A 460 -10.79 7.90 -37.38
N MET A 461 -9.98 7.47 -36.42
CA MET A 461 -9.78 8.19 -35.15
C MET A 461 -9.09 9.54 -35.34
N ASN A 462 -8.30 9.71 -36.40
CA ASN A 462 -7.65 10.99 -36.71
C ASN A 462 -8.59 12.01 -37.38
N ASP A 463 -9.79 11.60 -37.78
CA ASP A 463 -10.80 12.48 -38.37
C ASP A 463 -11.83 12.89 -37.31
N LEU A 464 -11.59 14.03 -36.67
CA LEU A 464 -12.45 14.50 -35.58
C LEU A 464 -13.87 14.82 -36.00
N ALA A 465 -14.05 15.33 -37.22
CA ALA A 465 -15.38 15.67 -37.72
C ALA A 465 -16.24 14.41 -37.84
N ASN A 466 -15.64 13.31 -38.30
CA ASN A 466 -16.35 12.04 -38.41
C ASN A 466 -16.45 11.27 -37.08
N ILE A 467 -15.42 11.31 -36.23
CA ILE A 467 -15.45 10.55 -34.96
C ILE A 467 -16.47 11.10 -33.97
N TYR A 468 -16.64 12.42 -33.88
CA TYR A 468 -17.60 13.03 -32.95
C TYR A 468 -19.06 12.83 -33.40
N ASN A 469 -19.28 12.52 -34.68
CA ASN A 469 -20.59 12.18 -35.20
C ASN A 469 -20.87 10.66 -35.18
N LYS A 470 -19.89 9.84 -34.80
CA LYS A 470 -20.02 8.38 -34.78
C LYS A 470 -20.61 7.93 -33.45
N SER A 471 -21.80 7.33 -33.50
CA SER A 471 -22.47 6.81 -32.30
C SER A 471 -21.66 5.68 -31.65
N PRO A 472 -21.39 5.75 -30.34
CA PRO A 472 -20.79 4.64 -29.60
C PRO A 472 -21.78 3.47 -29.46
N ASP A 473 -21.25 2.25 -29.36
CA ASP A 473 -22.04 1.08 -28.95
C ASP A 473 -22.12 1.05 -27.42
N GLU A 474 -23.23 1.56 -26.88
CA GLU A 474 -23.46 1.65 -25.43
C GLU A 474 -23.50 0.28 -24.74
N SER A 475 -23.81 -0.79 -25.47
CA SER A 475 -23.75 -2.16 -24.93
C SER A 475 -22.34 -2.53 -24.47
N LYS A 476 -21.30 -1.84 -24.97
CA LYS A 476 -19.90 -2.09 -24.61
C LYS A 476 -19.43 -1.32 -23.39
N TYR A 477 -20.26 -0.45 -22.80
CA TYR A 477 -19.86 0.30 -21.60
C TYR A 477 -19.66 -0.60 -20.37
N GLU A 478 -20.28 -1.78 -20.36
CA GLU A 478 -20.13 -2.76 -19.28
C GLU A 478 -18.68 -3.23 -19.05
N TYR A 479 -17.83 -3.19 -20.10
CA TYR A 479 -16.44 -3.64 -20.05
C TYR A 479 -15.49 -2.61 -19.39
N GLY A 480 -15.94 -1.36 -19.26
CA GLY A 480 -15.15 -0.26 -18.68
C GLY A 480 -13.85 0.05 -19.44
N VAL A 481 -13.00 0.86 -18.80
CA VAL A 481 -11.66 1.22 -19.30
C VAL A 481 -10.61 0.73 -18.30
N SER A 482 -9.68 -0.09 -18.78
CA SER A 482 -8.58 -0.61 -17.94
C SER A 482 -7.53 0.49 -17.71
N SER A 483 -7.48 1.05 -16.50
CA SER A 483 -6.50 2.08 -16.14
C SER A 483 -5.06 1.61 -16.37
N LEU A 484 -4.72 0.39 -15.94
CA LEU A 484 -3.38 -0.18 -16.13
C LEU A 484 -2.97 -0.22 -17.61
N HIS A 485 -3.83 -0.76 -18.48
CA HIS A 485 -3.54 -0.83 -19.90
C HIS A 485 -3.55 0.55 -20.56
N SER A 486 -4.39 1.48 -20.10
CA SER A 486 -4.36 2.86 -20.59
C SER A 486 -3.00 3.52 -20.35
N TYR A 487 -2.39 3.36 -19.18
CA TYR A 487 -1.03 3.86 -18.92
C TYR A 487 0.00 3.22 -19.86
N ILE A 488 0.04 1.88 -19.90
CA ILE A 488 1.04 1.13 -20.66
C ILE A 488 0.92 1.42 -22.16
N ARG A 489 -0.30 1.35 -22.73
CA ARG A 489 -0.53 1.55 -24.16
C ARG A 489 -0.30 3.00 -24.60
N THR A 490 -0.65 3.97 -23.76
CA THR A 490 -0.34 5.39 -24.05
C THR A 490 1.17 5.59 -24.06
N PHE A 491 1.88 5.06 -23.06
CA PHE A 491 3.34 5.10 -23.01
C PHE A 491 4.01 4.45 -24.23
N GLU A 492 3.59 3.22 -24.59
CA GLU A 492 4.10 2.52 -25.79
C GLU A 492 3.81 3.31 -27.08
N CYS A 493 2.63 3.92 -27.18
CA CYS A 493 2.26 4.75 -28.33
C CYS A 493 3.20 5.95 -28.48
N LEU A 494 3.48 6.65 -27.38
CA LEU A 494 4.40 7.78 -27.36
C LEU A 494 5.83 7.34 -27.71
N LEU A 495 6.33 6.24 -27.14
CA LEU A 495 7.64 5.69 -27.52
C LEU A 495 7.72 5.38 -29.02
N HIS A 496 6.69 4.76 -29.56
CA HIS A 496 6.61 4.47 -30.99
C HIS A 496 6.68 5.74 -31.84
N ILE A 497 6.00 6.82 -31.44
CA ILE A 497 6.12 8.11 -32.12
C ILE A 497 7.56 8.64 -32.00
N ALA A 498 8.13 8.61 -30.80
CA ALA A 498 9.49 9.06 -30.53
C ALA A 498 10.53 8.37 -31.43
N TYR A 499 10.42 7.05 -31.60
CA TYR A 499 11.33 6.27 -32.45
C TYR A 499 11.29 6.65 -33.93
N ARG A 500 10.22 7.31 -34.38
CA ARG A 500 10.01 7.72 -35.77
C ARG A 500 10.28 9.21 -36.00
N GLN A 501 10.75 9.94 -34.98
CA GLN A 501 10.97 11.38 -35.12
C GLN A 501 12.09 11.75 -36.10
N ASP A 502 13.12 10.92 -36.21
CA ASP A 502 14.29 11.22 -37.07
C ASP A 502 14.06 10.79 -38.54
N LEU A 503 12.88 10.28 -38.89
CA LEU A 503 12.53 9.94 -40.28
C LEU A 503 12.37 11.20 -41.13
N LYS A 504 12.91 11.16 -42.36
CA LYS A 504 12.80 12.24 -43.35
C LYS A 504 11.34 12.55 -43.71
N GLU A 505 10.54 11.49 -43.88
CA GLU A 505 9.11 11.58 -44.08
C GLU A 505 8.41 10.92 -42.90
N LYS A 506 7.49 11.67 -42.26
CA LYS A 506 6.70 11.13 -41.16
C LYS A 506 5.73 10.10 -41.72
N LYS A 507 5.81 8.87 -41.21
CA LYS A 507 4.93 7.76 -41.60
C LYS A 507 4.79 6.76 -40.48
N TRP A 508 3.61 6.15 -40.38
CA TRP A 508 3.34 5.08 -39.42
C TRP A 508 4.07 3.78 -39.79
N ARG A 509 3.92 3.34 -41.05
CA ARG A 509 4.48 2.08 -41.56
C ARG A 509 5.89 2.27 -42.08
N VAL A 510 6.84 1.54 -41.49
CA VAL A 510 8.27 1.62 -41.84
C VAL A 510 8.67 0.36 -42.61
N THR A 511 8.70 0.46 -43.94
CA THR A 511 8.95 -0.70 -44.83
C THR A 511 10.38 -0.73 -45.37
N SER A 512 10.94 0.44 -45.73
CA SER A 512 12.27 0.56 -46.34
C SER A 512 13.39 0.20 -45.35
N LEU A 513 14.51 -0.31 -45.88
CA LEU A 513 15.66 -0.69 -45.06
C LEU A 513 16.35 0.53 -44.43
N ASP A 514 16.42 1.64 -45.16
CA ASP A 514 17.00 2.89 -44.69
C ASP A 514 16.21 3.45 -43.50
N ASP A 515 14.88 3.52 -43.61
CA ASP A 515 14.04 4.02 -42.52
C ASP A 515 14.10 3.10 -41.29
N LYS A 516 14.16 1.77 -41.48
CA LYS A 516 14.35 0.81 -40.38
C LYS A 516 15.66 1.05 -39.64
N THR A 517 16.72 1.40 -40.36
CA THR A 517 18.04 1.69 -39.79
C THR A 517 17.99 2.95 -38.95
N VAL A 518 17.33 4.00 -39.46
CA VAL A 518 17.10 5.25 -38.72
C VAL A 518 16.30 4.99 -37.44
N VAL A 519 15.14 4.32 -37.53
CA VAL A 519 14.29 4.01 -36.37
C VAL A 519 15.04 3.19 -35.32
N LYS A 520 15.85 2.21 -35.74
CA LYS A 520 16.67 1.41 -34.82
C LYS A 520 17.71 2.25 -34.09
N ALA A 521 18.38 3.17 -34.80
CA ALA A 521 19.33 4.09 -34.19
C ALA A 521 18.65 5.04 -33.20
N THR A 522 17.53 5.65 -33.58
CA THR A 522 16.73 6.54 -32.70
C THR A 522 16.22 5.80 -31.47
N LYS A 523 15.69 4.57 -31.63
CA LYS A 523 15.27 3.72 -30.51
C LYS A 523 16.43 3.44 -29.55
N SER A 524 17.59 3.06 -30.06
CA SER A 524 18.77 2.77 -29.22
C SER A 524 19.21 4.00 -28.41
N ARG A 525 19.24 5.17 -29.06
CA ARG A 525 19.55 6.46 -28.40
C ARG A 525 18.55 6.78 -27.28
N ILE A 526 17.25 6.63 -27.55
CA ILE A 526 16.19 6.90 -26.56
C ILE A 526 16.29 5.92 -25.38
N GLN A 527 16.48 4.62 -25.64
CA GLN A 527 16.65 3.60 -24.59
C GLN A 527 17.85 3.90 -23.69
N GLU A 528 18.99 4.30 -24.27
CA GLU A 528 20.18 4.66 -23.51
C GLU A 528 19.95 5.88 -22.62
N ARG A 529 19.25 6.90 -23.15
CA ARG A 529 18.90 8.10 -22.38
C ARG A 529 17.94 7.78 -21.23
N PHE A 530 16.89 6.98 -21.44
CA PHE A 530 16.02 6.53 -20.35
C PHE A 530 16.79 5.77 -19.26
N LYS A 531 17.72 4.91 -19.66
CA LYS A 531 18.57 4.17 -18.71
C LYS A 531 19.49 5.10 -17.92
N LYS A 532 20.11 6.07 -18.58
CA LYS A 532 21.09 6.98 -17.97
C LYS A 532 20.44 8.06 -17.11
N GLU A 533 19.36 8.67 -17.59
CA GLU A 533 18.74 9.85 -17.00
C GLU A 533 17.61 9.48 -16.04
N MET A 534 16.86 8.40 -16.28
CA MET A 534 15.75 7.97 -15.41
C MET A 534 16.01 6.63 -14.68
N GLY A 535 17.06 5.90 -15.04
CA GLY A 535 17.30 4.55 -14.51
C GLY A 535 16.28 3.52 -15.02
N LEU A 536 15.65 3.77 -16.18
CA LEU A 536 14.60 2.92 -16.74
C LEU A 536 15.12 2.06 -17.90
N LEU A 537 14.72 0.79 -17.92
CA LEU A 537 14.94 -0.10 -19.06
C LEU A 537 13.66 -0.12 -19.89
N ILE A 538 13.75 0.31 -21.15
CA ILE A 538 12.60 0.42 -22.06
C ILE A 538 12.72 -0.63 -23.16
N ASP A 539 11.61 -1.27 -23.51
CA ASP A 539 11.52 -2.27 -24.61
C ASP A 539 12.51 -3.45 -24.48
N VAL A 540 12.88 -3.83 -23.24
CA VAL A 540 13.72 -5.00 -22.98
C VAL A 540 12.81 -6.18 -22.64
N LYS A 541 13.18 -7.38 -23.11
CA LYS A 541 12.50 -8.64 -22.76
C LYS A 541 13.43 -9.50 -21.92
N PRO A 542 13.28 -9.53 -20.58
CA PRO A 542 14.15 -10.31 -19.70
C PRO A 542 13.80 -11.81 -19.63
N GLY A 543 12.92 -12.29 -20.52
CA GLY A 543 12.47 -13.69 -20.58
C GLY A 543 10.95 -13.76 -20.78
N TYR A 544 10.21 -13.15 -19.87
CA TYR A 544 8.74 -13.02 -19.91
C TYR A 544 8.31 -11.56 -19.75
N GLY A 545 7.21 -11.18 -20.41
CA GLY A 545 6.74 -9.79 -20.45
C GLY A 545 7.70 -8.85 -21.19
N THR A 546 7.38 -7.57 -21.16
CA THR A 546 8.25 -6.48 -21.60
C THR A 546 8.59 -5.63 -20.37
N THR A 547 9.70 -4.89 -20.39
CA THR A 547 9.96 -3.89 -19.36
C THR A 547 9.04 -2.67 -19.45
N ASN A 548 8.14 -2.61 -20.44
CA ASN A 548 7.11 -1.59 -20.52
C ASN A 548 5.92 -2.00 -19.65
N ASP A 549 6.12 -1.92 -18.34
CA ASP A 549 5.10 -2.22 -17.35
C ASP A 549 4.48 -0.94 -16.77
N GLY A 550 3.52 -1.11 -15.84
CA GLY A 550 2.84 0.00 -15.19
C GLY A 550 3.80 0.93 -14.44
N ASN A 551 4.86 0.40 -13.82
CA ASN A 551 5.85 1.22 -13.10
C ASN A 551 6.67 2.09 -14.06
N THR A 552 7.03 1.53 -15.20
CA THR A 552 7.80 2.23 -16.22
C THR A 552 6.95 3.33 -16.88
N ALA A 553 5.69 3.04 -17.18
CA ALA A 553 4.74 4.03 -17.68
C ALA A 553 4.48 5.15 -16.65
N ASP A 554 4.26 4.81 -15.37
CA ASP A 554 4.06 5.79 -14.30
C ASP A 554 5.26 6.73 -14.16
N ARG A 555 6.50 6.20 -14.13
CA ARG A 555 7.69 7.05 -14.06
C ARG A 555 7.87 7.94 -15.28
N PHE A 556 7.43 7.50 -16.46
CA PHE A 556 7.44 8.34 -17.66
C PHE A 556 6.48 9.54 -17.53
N PHE A 557 5.26 9.34 -17.04
CA PHE A 557 4.28 10.43 -16.89
C PHE A 557 4.55 11.33 -15.68
N ARG A 558 5.25 10.83 -14.64
CA ARG A 558 5.57 11.59 -13.43
C ARG A 558 6.57 12.74 -13.64
N ASP A 559 7.44 12.64 -14.63
CA ASP A 559 8.34 13.74 -15.04
C ASP A 559 8.19 14.06 -16.53
N PRO A 560 7.14 14.80 -16.92
CA PRO A 560 6.87 15.13 -18.31
C PRO A 560 8.01 15.92 -18.97
N THR A 561 8.73 16.74 -18.21
CA THR A 561 9.81 17.58 -18.73
C THR A 561 11.00 16.71 -19.15
N LEU A 562 11.43 15.80 -18.28
CA LEU A 562 12.51 14.89 -18.61
C LEU A 562 12.09 13.91 -19.71
N SER A 563 10.87 13.37 -19.65
CA SER A 563 10.31 12.50 -20.69
C SER A 563 10.23 13.16 -22.06
N SER A 564 9.77 14.41 -22.11
CA SER A 564 9.77 15.24 -23.33
C SER A 564 11.19 15.43 -23.85
N SER A 565 12.14 15.79 -22.98
CA SER A 565 13.53 15.99 -23.38
C SER A 565 14.18 14.73 -23.96
N ILE A 566 13.80 13.54 -23.47
CA ILE A 566 14.33 12.25 -23.93
C ILE A 566 13.71 11.85 -25.26
N THR A 567 12.38 11.94 -25.36
CA THR A 567 11.60 11.44 -26.50
C THR A 567 11.44 12.44 -27.65
N GLY A 568 11.62 13.73 -27.38
CA GLY A 568 11.31 14.82 -28.31
C GLY A 568 9.81 15.07 -28.48
N ILE A 569 8.95 14.47 -27.66
CA ILE A 569 7.50 14.68 -27.71
C ILE A 569 7.16 15.96 -26.94
N ASP A 570 6.15 16.69 -27.41
CA ASP A 570 5.67 17.90 -26.76
C ASP A 570 5.36 17.68 -25.27
N VAL A 571 5.89 18.57 -24.43
CA VAL A 571 5.81 18.44 -22.97
C VAL A 571 4.38 18.61 -22.47
N ASP A 572 3.58 19.45 -23.10
CA ASP A 572 2.22 19.73 -22.69
C ASP A 572 1.30 18.56 -23.08
N LEU A 573 1.54 17.92 -24.24
CA LEU A 573 0.89 16.65 -24.57
C LEU A 573 1.17 15.56 -23.53
N ILE A 574 2.43 15.38 -23.08
CA ILE A 574 2.75 14.37 -22.05
C ILE A 574 2.06 14.70 -20.72
N LYS A 575 2.06 15.98 -20.31
CA LYS A 575 1.35 16.43 -19.10
C LYS A 575 -0.14 16.15 -19.18
N ASP A 576 -0.78 16.52 -20.28
CA ASP A 576 -2.22 16.36 -20.46
C ASP A 576 -2.62 14.88 -20.46
N LEU A 577 -1.88 14.04 -21.19
CA LEU A 577 -2.11 12.59 -21.16
C LEU A 577 -1.89 12.01 -19.76
N GLY A 578 -0.85 12.45 -19.05
CA GLY A 578 -0.62 12.09 -17.65
C GLY A 578 -1.81 12.45 -16.75
N ALA A 579 -2.33 13.68 -16.87
CA ALA A 579 -3.49 14.14 -16.09
C ALA A 579 -4.77 13.36 -16.41
N ILE A 580 -5.01 13.01 -17.69
CA ILE A 580 -6.13 12.14 -18.09
C ILE A 580 -5.99 10.78 -17.41
N LEU A 581 -4.79 10.19 -17.47
CA LEU A 581 -4.49 8.89 -16.90
C LEU A 581 -4.61 8.87 -15.36
N GLU A 582 -4.18 9.93 -14.68
CA GLU A 582 -4.37 10.12 -13.23
C GLU A 582 -5.85 10.28 -12.88
N CYS A 583 -6.60 11.05 -13.66
CA CYS A 583 -8.02 11.26 -13.43
C CYS A 583 -8.81 9.95 -13.48
N ILE A 584 -8.58 9.12 -14.51
CA ILE A 584 -9.26 7.82 -14.64
C ILE A 584 -8.81 6.79 -13.60
N SER A 585 -7.61 6.92 -13.02
CA SER A 585 -7.10 6.02 -11.97
C SER A 585 -7.36 6.52 -10.55
N SER A 586 -7.85 7.76 -10.39
CA SER A 586 -7.98 8.44 -9.11
C SER A 586 -8.93 7.77 -8.11
N GLY A 587 -9.94 7.03 -8.60
CA GLY A 587 -10.99 6.44 -7.77
C GLY A 587 -12.06 7.43 -7.29
N TYR A 588 -12.01 8.69 -7.75
CA TYR A 588 -12.99 9.73 -7.42
C TYR A 588 -14.02 9.94 -8.53
N ALA A 589 -15.13 10.58 -8.19
CA ALA A 589 -16.11 11.03 -9.18
C ALA A 589 -15.49 12.09 -10.11
N ILE A 590 -15.64 11.90 -11.41
CA ILE A 590 -15.11 12.78 -12.45
C ILE A 590 -16.22 13.74 -12.89
N ASN A 591 -15.92 15.04 -12.94
CA ASN A 591 -16.81 16.01 -13.58
C ASN A 591 -16.72 15.82 -15.11
N ILE A 592 -17.76 15.21 -15.67
CA ILE A 592 -17.81 14.76 -17.07
C ILE A 592 -17.63 15.94 -18.04
N GLU A 593 -18.29 17.07 -17.81
CA GLU A 593 -18.23 18.24 -18.67
C GLU A 593 -16.80 18.81 -18.75
N LYS A 594 -16.15 19.00 -17.59
CA LYS A 594 -14.76 19.49 -17.54
C LYS A 594 -13.78 18.48 -18.15
N PHE A 595 -13.99 17.19 -17.91
CA PHE A 595 -13.15 16.13 -18.45
C PHE A 595 -13.27 16.04 -19.98
N GLU A 596 -14.47 16.21 -20.52
CA GLU A 596 -14.71 16.27 -21.96
C GLU A 596 -14.02 17.48 -22.59
N ILE A 597 -14.17 18.67 -21.99
CA ILE A 597 -13.49 19.88 -22.48
C ILE A 597 -11.96 19.69 -22.50
N PHE A 598 -11.41 19.13 -21.41
CA PHE A 598 -9.97 18.89 -21.28
C PHE A 598 -9.46 17.90 -22.33
N THR A 599 -10.10 16.74 -22.46
CA THR A 599 -9.71 15.71 -23.44
C THR A 599 -9.82 16.20 -24.89
N ARG A 600 -10.84 16.99 -25.22
CA ARG A 600 -10.97 17.63 -26.55
C ARG A 600 -9.85 18.62 -26.83
N ALA A 601 -9.43 19.40 -25.84
CA ALA A 601 -8.28 20.31 -25.99
C ALA A 601 -6.98 19.52 -26.24
N THR A 602 -6.72 18.47 -25.46
CA THR A 602 -5.53 17.60 -25.61
C THR A 602 -5.43 16.96 -26.99
N VAL A 603 -6.56 16.56 -27.60
CA VAL A 603 -6.59 16.01 -28.97
C VAL A 603 -6.05 17.01 -30.01
N THR A 604 -6.18 18.32 -29.77
CA THR A 604 -5.64 19.33 -30.68
C THR A 604 -4.11 19.37 -30.64
N LEU A 605 -3.50 19.16 -29.47
CA LEU A 605 -2.04 19.01 -29.30
C LEU A 605 -1.51 17.75 -29.99
N TRP A 606 -2.36 16.73 -30.12
CA TRP A 606 -2.03 15.47 -30.77
C TRP A 606 -2.01 15.57 -32.30
N LEU A 607 -3.09 16.08 -32.90
CA LEU A 607 -3.33 15.94 -34.35
C LEU A 607 -2.36 16.74 -35.22
N VAL A 608 -1.97 17.93 -34.78
CA VAL A 608 -1.12 18.83 -35.57
C VAL A 608 0.28 18.24 -35.81
N PRO A 609 1.01 17.80 -34.77
CA PRO A 609 2.36 17.23 -34.94
C PRO A 609 2.40 15.71 -35.20
N TYR A 610 1.42 14.92 -34.76
CA TYR A 610 1.57 13.46 -34.66
C TYR A 610 0.58 12.60 -35.45
N ALA A 611 -0.46 13.17 -36.09
CA ALA A 611 -1.48 12.39 -36.78
C ALA A 611 -0.94 11.42 -37.86
N VAL A 612 0.13 11.79 -38.58
CA VAL A 612 0.73 10.97 -39.64
C VAL A 612 1.44 9.71 -39.10
N HIS A 613 1.64 9.63 -37.78
CA HIS A 613 2.26 8.50 -37.11
C HIS A 613 1.27 7.43 -36.66
N ILE A 614 -0.03 7.56 -36.94
CA ILE A 614 -1.04 6.53 -36.68
C ILE A 614 -1.90 6.40 -37.93
N ALA A 615 -1.77 5.32 -38.70
CA ALA A 615 -2.60 5.07 -39.89
C ALA A 615 -3.25 3.69 -39.80
#